data_AF-A0A3E0NU55-F1
#
_entry.id   AF-A0A3E0NU55-F1
#
_cell.length_a   1.000
_cell.length_b   1.000
_cell.length_c   1.000
_cell.angle_alpha   90.00
_cell.angle_beta   90.00
_cell.angle_gamma   90.00
#
_symmetry.space_group_name_H-M   'P 1'
#
loop_
_entity.id
_entity.type
_entity.pdbx_description
1 polymer ?
#
loop_
_entity_poly.entity_id
_entity_poly.type
_entity_poly.pdbx_seq_one_letter_code
_entity_poly.pdbx_strand_id
1 'polypeptide(L)'
;MTAIDRRALFARTAAWGLGLLAAERARGRRATEDLPPRGVAAYSESVYADAVSEDGSTGFIVRLCRYPEAGVAWCWGHAFRDGELFAFTDHAVPCDPAVSDLDAAEVAYRAERPGYSIALRRVGPSSRPVRCTARSRFAAHPFPRSAGAQAPPPGDGPVAMHIEAIFAPAHDPVSSLAGRTEVLGTVSAELQIGERTTALACRGHFHEQQQERPRWTAPFCYATLRGPDYHSVAILLEQGAVGFVERGGQIDRVVGFAIEPPSDGPGERHFEMRLDAAEPVRGVYRDTHVYSVPIYDLRRRGSVVAGEAGDAAVSGCVNDFLPERLTYLV
;
A
#
# COMPACT_ATOMS: atom_id res chain seq x y z
N MET A 1 45.18 -33.59 27.01
CA MET A 1 44.06 -32.63 27.02
C MET A 1 44.57 -31.29 26.51
N THR A 2 44.30 -30.97 25.25
CA THR A 2 44.73 -29.72 24.61
C THR A 2 43.78 -28.59 25.01
N ALA A 3 44.32 -27.53 25.62
CA ALA A 3 43.54 -26.37 26.02
C ALA A 3 43.02 -25.64 24.77
N ILE A 4 41.69 -25.57 24.62
CA ILE A 4 41.06 -24.77 23.55
C ILE A 4 41.24 -23.29 23.90
N ASP A 5 41.97 -22.57 23.05
CA ASP A 5 42.13 -21.13 23.15
C ASP A 5 40.79 -20.44 22.84
N ARG A 6 40.05 -20.10 23.90
CA ARG A 6 38.76 -19.42 23.83
C ARG A 6 38.86 -18.06 23.13
N ARG A 7 40.02 -17.39 23.12
CA ARG A 7 40.18 -16.09 22.45
C ARG A 7 40.17 -16.22 20.92
N ALA A 8 40.76 -17.30 20.39
CA ALA A 8 40.71 -17.60 18.96
C ALA A 8 39.29 -17.97 18.48
N LEU A 9 38.47 -18.57 19.35
CA LEU A 9 37.07 -18.89 19.05
C LEU A 9 36.19 -17.63 18.96
N PHE A 10 36.35 -16.68 19.89
CA PHE A 10 35.59 -15.42 19.89
C PHE A 10 35.97 -14.48 18.72
N ALA A 11 37.25 -14.45 18.32
CA ALA A 11 37.69 -13.64 17.19
C ALA A 11 37.11 -14.15 15.85
N ARG A 12 36.91 -15.48 15.72
CA ARG A 12 36.31 -16.08 14.53
C ARG A 12 34.81 -15.81 14.43
N THR A 13 34.05 -15.87 15.52
CA THR A 13 32.61 -15.54 15.51
C THR A 13 32.35 -14.07 15.22
N ALA A 14 33.19 -13.15 15.72
CA ALA A 14 33.06 -11.72 15.46
C ALA A 14 33.33 -11.35 13.98
N ALA A 15 34.33 -11.98 13.35
CA ALA A 15 34.66 -11.75 11.95
C ALA A 15 33.57 -12.27 10.98
N TRP A 16 32.92 -13.39 11.31
CA TRP A 16 31.79 -13.92 10.55
C TRP A 16 30.53 -13.04 10.69
N GLY A 17 30.23 -12.54 11.90
CA GLY A 17 29.10 -11.63 12.13
C GLY A 17 29.25 -10.29 11.39
N LEU A 18 30.45 -9.71 11.38
CA LEU A 18 30.74 -8.47 10.64
C LEU A 18 30.70 -8.67 9.11
N GLY A 19 31.14 -9.83 8.62
CA GLY A 19 31.07 -10.18 7.19
C GLY A 19 29.63 -10.36 6.68
N LEU A 20 28.75 -10.99 7.48
CA LEU A 20 27.32 -11.11 7.18
C LEU A 20 26.61 -9.75 7.17
N LEU A 21 26.85 -8.92 8.19
CA LEU A 21 26.28 -7.56 8.26
C LEU A 21 26.76 -6.66 7.12
N ALA A 22 28.02 -6.77 6.70
CA ALA A 22 28.55 -6.02 5.55
C ALA A 22 27.98 -6.51 4.22
N ALA A 23 27.80 -7.83 4.05
CA ALA A 23 27.19 -8.41 2.85
C ALA A 23 25.69 -8.09 2.74
N GLU A 24 24.96 -8.07 3.85
CA GLU A 24 23.55 -7.63 3.91
C GLU A 24 23.41 -6.14 3.63
N ARG A 25 24.28 -5.29 4.20
CA ARG A 25 24.30 -3.85 3.86
C ARG A 25 24.67 -3.59 2.41
N ALA A 26 25.59 -4.36 1.84
CA ALA A 26 25.98 -4.24 0.43
C ALA A 26 24.88 -4.72 -0.53
N ARG A 27 24.15 -5.81 -0.18
CA ARG A 27 22.97 -6.25 -0.94
C ARG A 27 21.81 -5.25 -0.83
N GLY A 28 21.56 -4.70 0.36
CA GLY A 28 20.53 -3.69 0.59
C GLY A 28 20.79 -2.38 -0.17
N ARG A 29 22.05 -1.90 -0.22
CA ARG A 29 22.41 -0.68 -0.98
C ARG A 29 22.42 -0.87 -2.50
N ARG A 30 22.95 -1.98 -3.01
CA ARG A 30 22.91 -2.27 -4.46
C ARG A 30 21.49 -2.52 -4.96
N ALA A 31 20.62 -3.13 -4.15
CA ALA A 31 19.26 -3.45 -4.57
C ALA A 31 18.37 -2.22 -4.80
N THR A 32 18.65 -1.07 -4.15
CA THR A 32 17.80 0.12 -4.28
C THR A 32 18.27 1.13 -5.33
N GLU A 33 19.57 1.17 -5.63
CA GLU A 33 20.12 2.15 -6.58
C GLU A 33 19.77 1.83 -8.05
N ASP A 34 19.60 0.54 -8.38
CA ASP A 34 19.34 0.02 -9.73
C ASP A 34 17.89 -0.44 -9.96
N LEU A 35 16.92 0.01 -9.14
CA LEU A 35 15.53 -0.42 -9.26
C LEU A 35 14.91 0.02 -10.60
N PRO A 36 14.56 -0.89 -11.52
CA PRO A 36 13.88 -0.51 -12.75
C PRO A 36 12.44 -0.09 -12.45
N PRO A 37 11.88 0.93 -13.15
CA PRO A 37 12.56 1.87 -14.03
C PRO A 37 13.00 3.12 -13.26
N ARG A 38 14.26 3.23 -12.85
CA ARG A 38 14.82 4.48 -12.30
C ARG A 38 15.34 5.35 -13.43
N GLY A 39 14.92 6.62 -13.47
CA GLY A 39 15.47 7.61 -14.38
C GLY A 39 15.13 7.42 -15.87
N VAL A 40 14.20 6.52 -16.19
CA VAL A 40 13.73 6.30 -17.56
C VAL A 40 12.22 6.52 -17.65
N ALA A 41 11.76 7.09 -18.77
CA ALA A 41 10.34 7.08 -19.10
C ALA A 41 9.91 5.63 -19.27
N ALA A 42 8.84 5.23 -18.59
CA ALA A 42 8.34 3.87 -18.60
C ALA A 42 6.84 3.90 -18.40
N TYR A 43 6.12 3.22 -19.29
CA TYR A 43 4.72 2.93 -19.07
C TYR A 43 4.54 2.12 -17.78
N SER A 44 3.50 2.43 -17.00
CA SER A 44 3.23 1.70 -15.77
C SER A 44 1.75 1.43 -15.53
N GLU A 45 1.49 0.25 -14.98
CA GLU A 45 0.18 -0.18 -14.50
C GLU A 45 0.29 -0.40 -13.00
N SER A 46 -0.64 0.10 -12.21
CA SER A 46 -0.75 -0.31 -10.81
C SER A 46 -2.14 -0.78 -10.54
N VAL A 47 -2.22 -1.90 -9.84
CA VAL A 47 -3.43 -2.39 -9.21
C VAL A 47 -3.17 -2.52 -7.72
N TYR A 48 -4.21 -2.26 -6.94
CA TYR A 48 -4.15 -2.21 -5.49
C TYR A 48 -5.46 -2.74 -4.94
N ALA A 49 -5.36 -3.43 -3.81
CA ALA A 49 -6.50 -3.91 -3.06
C ALA A 49 -6.18 -3.84 -1.57
N ASP A 50 -7.11 -3.33 -0.78
CA ASP A 50 -7.00 -3.36 0.67
C ASP A 50 -8.36 -3.52 1.35
N ALA A 51 -8.31 -4.03 2.58
CA ALA A 51 -9.46 -4.15 3.46
C ALA A 51 -8.98 -3.89 4.89
N VAL A 52 -9.71 -3.05 5.62
CA VAL A 52 -9.35 -2.61 6.97
C VAL A 52 -10.60 -2.72 7.83
N SER A 53 -10.51 -3.33 9.01
CA SER A 53 -11.59 -3.37 10.00
C SER A 53 -12.01 -1.95 10.42
N GLU A 54 -13.21 -1.79 10.96
CA GLU A 54 -13.74 -0.46 11.32
C GLU A 54 -12.89 0.26 12.38
N ASP A 55 -12.24 -0.50 13.27
CA ASP A 55 -11.32 0.02 14.29
C ASP A 55 -9.86 0.18 13.79
N GLY A 56 -9.58 -0.21 12.54
CA GLY A 56 -8.24 -0.22 11.95
C GLY A 56 -7.27 -1.27 12.53
N SER A 57 -7.74 -2.18 13.39
CA SER A 57 -6.87 -3.13 14.08
C SER A 57 -6.40 -4.29 13.19
N THR A 58 -7.20 -4.66 12.19
CA THR A 58 -6.95 -5.85 11.36
C THR A 58 -7.23 -5.57 9.88
N GLY A 59 -6.39 -6.12 9.01
CA GLY A 59 -6.59 -5.97 7.58
C GLY A 59 -5.36 -6.31 6.76
N PHE A 60 -5.43 -5.98 5.48
CA PHE A 60 -4.34 -6.19 4.53
C PHE A 60 -4.30 -5.09 3.49
N ILE A 61 -3.14 -4.94 2.87
CA ILE A 61 -2.88 -4.12 1.70
C ILE A 61 -2.06 -4.94 0.72
N VAL A 62 -2.51 -5.06 -0.52
CA VAL A 62 -1.76 -5.68 -1.61
C VAL A 62 -1.65 -4.69 -2.74
N ARG A 63 -0.44 -4.47 -3.26
CA ARG A 63 -0.20 -3.67 -4.45
C ARG A 63 0.72 -4.39 -5.40
N LEU A 64 0.39 -4.28 -6.68
CA LEU A 64 1.22 -4.70 -7.77
C LEU A 64 1.33 -3.53 -8.75
N CYS A 65 2.56 -3.12 -9.04
CA CYS A 65 2.88 -2.10 -10.03
C CYS A 65 3.76 -2.72 -11.12
N ARG A 66 3.22 -2.90 -12.31
CA ARG A 66 3.94 -3.44 -13.47
C ARG A 66 4.58 -2.35 -14.30
N TYR A 67 5.74 -2.69 -14.83
CA TYR A 67 6.44 -1.99 -15.88
C TYR A 67 6.66 -3.00 -17.02
N PRO A 68 5.63 -3.22 -17.86
CA PRO A 68 5.64 -4.32 -18.83
C PRO A 68 6.84 -4.29 -19.78
N GLU A 69 7.23 -3.11 -20.25
CA GLU A 69 8.40 -2.91 -21.13
C GLU A 69 9.73 -3.32 -20.47
N ALA A 70 9.83 -3.16 -19.15
CA ALA A 70 10.99 -3.57 -18.37
C ALA A 70 10.87 -5.01 -17.84
N GLY A 71 9.75 -5.70 -18.09
CA GLY A 71 9.50 -7.07 -17.64
C GLY A 71 9.47 -7.24 -16.13
N VAL A 72 9.19 -6.17 -15.37
CA VAL A 72 9.32 -6.15 -13.91
C VAL A 72 8.06 -5.60 -13.22
N ALA A 73 7.74 -6.16 -12.07
CA ALA A 73 6.70 -5.70 -11.16
C ALA A 73 7.25 -5.38 -9.78
N TRP A 74 6.76 -4.28 -9.22
CA TRP A 74 6.93 -3.91 -7.83
C TRP A 74 5.72 -4.37 -7.05
N CYS A 75 5.98 -5.21 -6.07
CA CYS A 75 4.98 -5.96 -5.35
C CYS A 75 5.08 -5.69 -3.86
N TRP A 76 3.98 -5.25 -3.26
CA TRP A 76 3.91 -4.93 -1.85
C TRP A 76 2.75 -5.69 -1.22
N GLY A 77 3.02 -6.32 -0.09
CA GLY A 77 2.05 -7.02 0.73
C GLY A 77 2.20 -6.60 2.18
N HIS A 78 1.16 -6.03 2.77
CA HIS A 78 1.13 -5.70 4.18
C HIS A 78 -0.07 -6.38 4.81
N ALA A 79 0.12 -6.88 6.02
CA ALA A 79 -0.96 -7.39 6.86
C ALA A 79 -0.78 -6.86 8.26
N PHE A 80 -1.87 -6.51 8.90
CA PHE A 80 -1.88 -5.98 10.25
C PHE A 80 -2.97 -6.67 11.04
N ARG A 81 -2.67 -6.93 12.30
CA ARG A 81 -3.56 -7.65 13.22
C ARG A 81 -3.15 -7.34 14.64
N ASP A 82 -4.10 -6.89 15.46
CA ASP A 82 -3.94 -6.74 16.91
C ASP A 82 -2.70 -5.91 17.30
N GLY A 83 -2.35 -4.90 16.50
CA GLY A 83 -1.17 -4.04 16.70
C GLY A 83 0.14 -4.59 16.14
N GLU A 84 0.15 -5.82 15.61
CA GLU A 84 1.24 -6.39 14.84
C GLU A 84 1.13 -5.99 13.37
N LEU A 85 2.28 -5.74 12.73
CA LEU A 85 2.37 -5.44 11.31
C LEU A 85 3.40 -6.37 10.67
N PHE A 86 3.06 -6.89 9.49
CA PHE A 86 3.92 -7.73 8.67
C PHE A 86 3.99 -7.11 7.28
N ALA A 87 5.21 -6.97 6.76
CA ALA A 87 5.46 -6.24 5.53
C ALA A 87 6.36 -7.04 4.58
N PHE A 88 5.96 -7.08 3.32
CA PHE A 88 6.69 -7.64 2.20
C PHE A 88 6.80 -6.58 1.11
N THR A 89 8.01 -6.38 0.59
CA THR A 89 8.25 -5.51 -0.58
C THR A 89 9.29 -6.14 -1.48
N ASP A 90 8.97 -6.33 -2.76
CA ASP A 90 9.90 -6.83 -3.77
C ASP A 90 9.71 -6.03 -5.06
N HIS A 91 10.79 -5.45 -5.59
CA HIS A 91 10.77 -4.58 -6.77
C HIS A 91 11.43 -5.22 -7.99
N ALA A 92 11.73 -6.52 -7.91
CA ALA A 92 12.42 -7.26 -8.95
C ALA A 92 11.64 -8.52 -9.39
N VAL A 93 10.32 -8.54 -9.16
CA VAL A 93 9.50 -9.70 -9.55
C VAL A 93 9.25 -9.65 -11.07
N PRO A 94 9.47 -10.73 -11.82
CA PRO A 94 9.13 -10.75 -13.25
C PRO A 94 7.63 -10.48 -13.48
N CYS A 95 7.32 -9.77 -14.58
CA CYS A 95 5.94 -9.61 -15.02
C CYS A 95 5.78 -9.80 -16.53
N ASP A 96 4.56 -10.11 -16.94
CA ASP A 96 4.19 -10.27 -18.35
C ASP A 96 4.35 -8.91 -19.08
N PRO A 97 4.94 -8.87 -20.29
CA PRO A 97 5.10 -7.63 -21.06
C PRO A 97 3.80 -7.11 -21.70
N ALA A 98 2.71 -7.89 -21.70
CA ALA A 98 1.43 -7.47 -22.25
C ALA A 98 0.76 -6.40 -21.37
N VAL A 99 0.45 -5.26 -21.98
CA VAL A 99 -0.36 -4.21 -21.37
C VAL A 99 -1.79 -4.72 -21.19
N SER A 100 -2.40 -4.38 -20.05
CA SER A 100 -3.75 -4.77 -19.70
C SER A 100 -4.77 -3.96 -20.49
N ASP A 101 -5.80 -4.63 -21.02
CA ASP A 101 -6.92 -3.97 -21.67
C ASP A 101 -7.97 -3.57 -20.61
N LEU A 102 -8.14 -2.27 -20.37
CA LEU A 102 -9.08 -1.78 -19.36
C LEU A 102 -10.55 -2.06 -19.72
N ASP A 103 -10.87 -2.24 -21.00
CA ASP A 103 -12.24 -2.50 -21.46
C ASP A 103 -12.55 -4.01 -21.56
N ALA A 104 -11.55 -4.86 -21.35
CA ALA A 104 -11.74 -6.30 -21.35
C ALA A 104 -12.76 -6.75 -20.30
N ALA A 105 -13.52 -7.80 -20.64
CA ALA A 105 -14.47 -8.44 -19.74
C ALA A 105 -13.81 -9.02 -18.48
N GLU A 106 -12.50 -9.24 -18.53
CA GLU A 106 -11.71 -9.69 -17.40
C GLU A 106 -10.25 -9.29 -17.57
N VAL A 107 -9.63 -8.85 -16.47
CA VAL A 107 -8.19 -8.56 -16.41
C VAL A 107 -7.60 -9.21 -15.16
N ALA A 108 -6.44 -9.85 -15.33
CA ALA A 108 -5.65 -10.41 -14.24
C ALA A 108 -4.24 -9.84 -14.26
N TYR A 109 -3.87 -9.18 -13.17
CA TYR A 109 -2.53 -8.70 -12.90
C TYR A 109 -1.79 -9.74 -12.05
N ARG A 110 -0.67 -10.23 -12.54
CA ARG A 110 0.10 -11.30 -11.88
C ARG A 110 1.57 -10.94 -11.78
N ALA A 111 2.17 -11.34 -10.67
CA ALA A 111 3.60 -11.32 -10.45
C ALA A 111 3.95 -12.55 -9.60
N GLU A 112 4.80 -13.42 -10.12
CA GLU A 112 5.05 -14.75 -9.55
C GLU A 112 6.54 -15.11 -9.66
N ARG A 113 7.07 -15.77 -8.64
CA ARG A 113 8.40 -16.42 -8.63
C ARG A 113 8.33 -17.64 -7.69
N PRO A 114 9.31 -18.56 -7.68
CA PRO A 114 9.27 -19.70 -6.75
C PRO A 114 9.02 -19.26 -5.30
N GLY A 115 7.99 -19.83 -4.66
CA GLY A 115 7.59 -19.51 -3.28
C GLY A 115 6.75 -18.25 -3.09
N TYR A 116 6.42 -17.52 -4.16
CA TYR A 116 5.76 -16.22 -4.09
C TYR A 116 4.74 -16.04 -5.24
N SER A 117 3.59 -15.46 -4.93
CA SER A 117 2.60 -15.05 -5.93
C SER A 117 1.75 -13.89 -5.42
N ILE A 118 1.52 -12.89 -6.26
CA ILE A 118 0.44 -11.90 -6.08
C ILE A 118 -0.37 -11.88 -7.36
N ALA A 119 -1.68 -12.07 -7.21
CA ALA A 119 -2.65 -11.99 -8.30
C ALA A 119 -3.83 -11.10 -7.89
N LEU A 120 -4.06 -10.04 -8.65
CA LEU A 120 -5.24 -9.20 -8.54
C LEU A 120 -6.04 -9.33 -9.83
N ARG A 121 -7.36 -9.45 -9.72
CA ARG A 121 -8.23 -9.67 -10.87
C ARG A 121 -9.46 -8.79 -10.78
N ARG A 122 -9.86 -8.24 -11.92
CA ARG A 122 -11.13 -7.54 -12.13
C ARG A 122 -11.96 -8.34 -13.13
N VAL A 123 -13.25 -8.49 -12.85
CA VAL A 123 -14.29 -8.99 -13.77
C VAL A 123 -15.20 -7.83 -14.16
N GLY A 124 -15.52 -7.70 -15.44
CA GLY A 124 -16.16 -6.52 -16.05
C GLY A 124 -15.14 -5.45 -16.44
N PRO A 125 -15.49 -4.50 -17.33
CA PRO A 125 -14.59 -3.42 -17.75
C PRO A 125 -14.24 -2.49 -16.56
N SER A 126 -13.13 -1.76 -16.68
CA SER A 126 -12.66 -0.80 -15.67
C SER A 126 -13.72 0.23 -15.31
N SER A 127 -14.49 0.69 -16.30
CA SER A 127 -15.60 1.63 -16.13
C SER A 127 -16.81 1.04 -15.40
N ARG A 128 -16.90 -0.28 -15.25
CA ARG A 128 -18.01 -0.96 -14.56
C ARG A 128 -17.60 -2.35 -14.04
N PRO A 129 -16.71 -2.41 -13.04
CA PRO A 129 -16.27 -3.66 -12.45
C PRO A 129 -17.47 -4.33 -11.76
N VAL A 130 -17.60 -5.62 -11.98
CA VAL A 130 -18.64 -6.46 -11.36
C VAL A 130 -18.12 -7.10 -10.08
N ARG A 131 -16.84 -7.48 -10.08
CA ARG A 131 -16.17 -8.13 -8.96
C ARG A 131 -14.67 -7.98 -9.10
N CYS A 132 -13.98 -7.77 -7.98
CA CYS A 132 -12.53 -7.86 -7.94
C CYS A 132 -12.09 -8.95 -6.95
N THR A 133 -10.89 -9.49 -7.13
CA THR A 133 -10.31 -10.46 -6.19
C THR A 133 -8.83 -10.20 -5.99
N ALA A 134 -8.33 -10.47 -4.79
CA ALA A 134 -6.90 -10.53 -4.50
C ALA A 134 -6.56 -11.92 -3.97
N ARG A 135 -5.50 -12.53 -4.52
CA ARG A 135 -4.94 -13.80 -4.06
C ARG A 135 -3.44 -13.66 -3.97
N SER A 136 -2.88 -13.81 -2.78
CA SER A 136 -1.47 -13.54 -2.55
C SER A 136 -0.86 -14.56 -1.60
N ARG A 137 0.33 -15.06 -1.93
CA ARG A 137 1.19 -15.90 -1.09
C ARG A 137 2.60 -15.33 -1.10
N PHE A 138 3.12 -14.97 0.07
CA PHE A 138 4.46 -14.41 0.21
C PHE A 138 4.97 -14.66 1.63
N ALA A 139 6.24 -14.39 1.87
CA ALA A 139 6.80 -14.42 3.22
C ALA A 139 7.17 -13.00 3.66
N ALA A 140 6.62 -12.53 4.77
CA ALA A 140 6.74 -11.15 5.22
C ALA A 140 7.67 -11.01 6.43
N HIS A 141 8.24 -9.81 6.58
CA HIS A 141 9.01 -9.42 7.75
C HIS A 141 8.07 -8.88 8.83
N PRO A 142 8.22 -9.32 10.10
CA PRO A 142 7.63 -8.60 11.22
C PRO A 142 8.15 -7.16 11.23
N PHE A 143 7.24 -6.21 11.38
CA PHE A 143 7.52 -4.79 11.33
C PHE A 143 7.16 -4.17 12.68
N PRO A 144 8.14 -3.97 13.58
CA PRO A 144 7.83 -3.49 14.91
C PRO A 144 7.29 -2.06 14.86
N ARG A 145 6.30 -1.77 15.70
CA ARG A 145 5.70 -0.43 15.82
C ARG A 145 6.73 0.68 16.08
N SER A 146 7.83 0.34 16.75
CA SER A 146 8.96 1.23 17.05
C SER A 146 9.95 1.42 15.90
N ALA A 147 9.79 0.72 14.77
CA ALA A 147 10.65 0.90 13.60
C ALA A 147 10.55 2.32 13.00
N GLY A 148 9.51 3.08 13.38
CA GLY A 148 9.26 4.42 12.86
C GLY A 148 9.24 4.41 11.33
N ALA A 149 10.11 5.21 10.73
CA ALA A 149 10.25 5.32 9.28
C ALA A 149 11.12 4.23 8.61
N GLN A 150 11.63 3.23 9.34
CA GLN A 150 12.52 2.21 8.76
C GLN A 150 11.72 1.10 8.05
N ALA A 151 11.84 0.99 6.73
CA ALA A 151 11.22 -0.05 5.90
C ALA A 151 11.82 -1.43 6.19
N PRO A 152 11.05 -2.53 6.02
CA PRO A 152 11.61 -3.87 6.14
C PRO A 152 12.65 -4.09 5.03
N PRO A 153 13.54 -5.10 5.19
CA PRO A 153 14.34 -5.57 4.07
C PRO A 153 13.44 -5.96 2.87
N PRO A 154 13.92 -5.78 1.63
CA PRO A 154 13.20 -6.27 0.47
C PRO A 154 13.26 -7.80 0.38
N GLY A 155 12.22 -8.39 -0.21
CA GLY A 155 12.11 -9.83 -0.43
C GLY A 155 11.44 -10.58 0.71
N ASP A 156 11.79 -11.86 0.82
CA ASP A 156 11.11 -12.82 1.71
C ASP A 156 11.56 -12.66 3.17
N GLY A 157 10.58 -12.49 4.05
CA GLY A 157 10.77 -12.55 5.50
C GLY A 157 10.47 -13.93 6.11
N PRO A 158 10.53 -14.07 7.44
CA PRO A 158 10.38 -15.35 8.11
C PRO A 158 8.93 -15.81 8.31
N VAL A 159 7.93 -14.96 8.06
CA VAL A 159 6.51 -15.26 8.36
C VAL A 159 5.75 -15.51 7.07
N ALA A 160 5.24 -16.74 6.89
CA ALA A 160 4.40 -17.07 5.74
C ALA A 160 3.07 -16.30 5.80
N MET A 161 2.61 -15.81 4.66
CA MET A 161 1.40 -15.02 4.49
C MET A 161 0.54 -15.58 3.37
N HIS A 162 -0.76 -15.66 3.60
CA HIS A 162 -1.75 -15.97 2.58
C HIS A 162 -2.93 -15.01 2.70
N ILE A 163 -3.35 -14.42 1.57
CA ILE A 163 -4.50 -13.54 1.47
C ILE A 163 -5.38 -14.05 0.35
N GLU A 164 -6.63 -14.34 0.65
CA GLU A 164 -7.69 -14.52 -0.34
C GLU A 164 -8.81 -13.53 -0.05
N ALA A 165 -9.16 -12.70 -1.03
CA ALA A 165 -10.18 -11.67 -0.85
C ALA A 165 -11.07 -11.54 -2.09
N ILE A 166 -12.36 -11.34 -1.85
CA ILE A 166 -13.38 -11.05 -2.85
C ILE A 166 -13.98 -9.69 -2.53
N PHE A 167 -13.95 -8.80 -3.52
CA PHE A 167 -14.46 -7.45 -3.46
C PHE A 167 -15.75 -7.37 -4.27
N ALA A 168 -16.83 -6.94 -3.62
CA ALA A 168 -18.09 -6.61 -4.24
C ALA A 168 -18.24 -5.08 -4.30
N PRO A 169 -18.15 -4.47 -5.49
CA PRO A 169 -18.39 -3.03 -5.64
C PRO A 169 -19.76 -2.63 -5.10
N ALA A 170 -19.82 -1.55 -4.32
CA ALA A 170 -21.07 -1.02 -3.77
C ALA A 170 -21.65 0.13 -4.60
N HIS A 171 -20.80 0.80 -5.39
CA HIS A 171 -21.15 1.96 -6.20
C HIS A 171 -20.48 1.86 -7.57
N ASP A 172 -20.92 2.71 -8.50
CA ASP A 172 -20.20 2.92 -9.76
C ASP A 172 -18.76 3.38 -9.46
N PRO A 173 -17.77 2.92 -10.24
CA PRO A 173 -16.40 3.31 -10.03
C PRO A 173 -16.23 4.80 -10.32
N VAL A 174 -15.26 5.40 -9.66
CA VAL A 174 -15.00 6.84 -9.75
C VAL A 174 -13.54 7.07 -10.09
N SER A 175 -13.27 8.21 -10.73
CA SER A 175 -11.94 8.54 -11.22
C SER A 175 -11.48 9.85 -10.61
N SER A 176 -10.35 9.81 -9.90
CA SER A 176 -9.69 10.99 -9.33
C SER A 176 -8.60 11.55 -10.24
N LEU A 177 -8.10 10.73 -11.18
CA LEU A 177 -7.00 11.04 -12.10
C LEU A 177 -7.19 10.32 -13.43
N ALA A 178 -6.65 10.87 -14.51
CA ALA A 178 -6.66 10.21 -15.81
C ALA A 178 -6.06 8.79 -15.73
N GLY A 179 -6.74 7.84 -16.37
CA GLY A 179 -6.34 6.43 -16.39
C GLY A 179 -6.52 5.71 -15.06
N ARG A 180 -7.15 6.32 -14.05
CA ARG A 180 -7.38 5.75 -12.72
C ARG A 180 -8.85 5.43 -12.48
N THR A 181 -9.09 4.27 -11.91
CA THR A 181 -10.41 3.77 -11.51
C THR A 181 -10.35 3.34 -10.07
N GLU A 182 -11.18 3.96 -9.24
CA GLU A 182 -11.33 3.68 -7.81
C GLU A 182 -12.63 2.90 -7.62
N VAL A 183 -12.53 1.75 -6.96
CA VAL A 183 -13.65 0.82 -6.72
C VAL A 183 -13.76 0.61 -5.22
N LEU A 184 -14.91 0.98 -4.69
CA LEU A 184 -15.22 0.87 -3.28
C LEU A 184 -16.33 -0.14 -3.07
N GLY A 185 -16.28 -0.83 -1.95
CA GLY A 185 -17.34 -1.77 -1.60
C GLY A 185 -17.00 -2.64 -0.42
N THR A 186 -17.67 -3.79 -0.37
CA THR A 186 -17.48 -4.77 0.70
C THR A 186 -16.48 -5.84 0.29
N VAL A 187 -15.76 -6.35 1.29
CA VAL A 187 -14.74 -7.36 1.14
C VAL A 187 -15.05 -8.51 2.07
N SER A 188 -15.08 -9.71 1.51
CA SER A 188 -14.94 -10.96 2.27
C SER A 188 -13.55 -11.51 2.01
N ALA A 189 -12.78 -11.73 3.08
CA ALA A 189 -11.41 -12.19 2.97
C ALA A 189 -11.03 -13.21 4.04
N GLU A 190 -10.06 -14.03 3.71
CA GLU A 190 -9.29 -14.86 4.63
C GLU A 190 -7.84 -14.35 4.63
N LEU A 191 -7.37 -13.97 5.81
CA LEU A 191 -6.00 -13.53 6.06
C LEU A 191 -5.30 -14.55 6.96
N GLN A 192 -4.24 -15.16 6.45
CA GLN A 192 -3.38 -16.06 7.21
C GLN A 192 -2.02 -15.41 7.46
N ILE A 193 -1.59 -15.39 8.73
CA ILE A 193 -0.31 -14.90 9.23
C ILE A 193 0.37 -16.03 10.00
N GLY A 194 1.37 -16.67 9.39
CA GLY A 194 1.94 -17.91 9.89
C GLY A 194 0.88 -18.99 10.00
N GLU A 195 0.66 -19.48 11.22
CA GLU A 195 -0.36 -20.51 11.51
C GLU A 195 -1.74 -19.92 11.86
N ARG A 196 -1.85 -18.59 11.99
CA ARG A 196 -3.08 -17.93 12.44
C ARG A 196 -3.91 -17.48 11.24
N THR A 197 -5.17 -17.88 11.19
CA THR A 197 -6.13 -17.44 10.17
C THR A 197 -7.20 -16.55 10.78
N THR A 198 -7.56 -15.48 10.07
CA THR A 198 -8.62 -14.54 10.43
C THR A 198 -9.53 -14.31 9.23
N ALA A 199 -10.83 -14.52 9.41
CA ALA A 199 -11.84 -14.09 8.44
C ALA A 199 -12.14 -12.60 8.62
N LEU A 200 -12.25 -11.87 7.52
CA LEU A 200 -12.58 -10.44 7.49
C LEU A 200 -13.81 -10.23 6.61
N ALA A 201 -14.77 -9.48 7.15
CA ALA A 201 -15.94 -8.99 6.42
C ALA A 201 -16.06 -7.49 6.73
N CYS A 202 -15.53 -6.66 5.85
CA CYS A 202 -15.46 -5.21 6.07
C CYS A 202 -15.51 -4.43 4.76
N ARG A 203 -15.34 -3.12 4.84
CA ARG A 203 -15.19 -2.27 3.65
C ARG A 203 -13.75 -2.32 3.16
N GLY A 204 -13.60 -2.26 1.85
CA GLY A 204 -12.30 -2.22 1.22
C GLY A 204 -12.29 -1.32 0.01
N HIS A 205 -11.12 -1.26 -0.60
CA HIS A 205 -10.87 -0.46 -1.77
C HIS A 205 -10.01 -1.24 -2.73
N PHE A 206 -10.40 -1.20 -3.99
CA PHE A 206 -9.66 -1.73 -5.12
C PHE A 206 -9.44 -0.58 -6.09
N HIS A 207 -8.24 -0.40 -6.59
CA HIS A 207 -8.03 0.56 -7.68
C HIS A 207 -7.04 0.05 -8.69
N GLU A 208 -7.25 0.51 -9.91
CA GLU A 208 -6.32 0.31 -11.02
C GLU A 208 -5.98 1.66 -11.62
N GLN A 209 -4.74 1.78 -12.10
CA GLN A 209 -4.31 2.97 -12.80
C GLN A 209 -3.25 2.63 -13.85
N GLN A 210 -3.46 3.12 -15.07
CA GLN A 210 -2.48 3.11 -16.15
C GLN A 210 -1.94 4.52 -16.39
N GLN A 211 -0.65 4.64 -16.71
CA GLN A 211 -0.02 5.91 -17.05
C GLN A 211 1.22 5.72 -17.93
N GLU A 212 1.49 6.71 -18.78
CA GLU A 212 2.62 6.72 -19.71
C GLU A 212 3.97 7.06 -19.05
N ARG A 213 3.95 7.39 -17.75
CA ARG A 213 5.13 7.82 -16.99
C ARG A 213 5.42 6.86 -15.85
N PRO A 214 6.69 6.79 -15.38
CA PRO A 214 7.01 5.98 -14.21
C PRO A 214 6.28 6.49 -12.98
N ARG A 215 6.00 5.59 -12.03
CA ARG A 215 5.37 5.95 -10.76
C ARG A 215 6.36 6.62 -9.81
N TRP A 216 5.79 7.27 -8.80
CA TRP A 216 6.54 7.81 -7.66
C TRP A 216 7.56 8.90 -8.03
N THR A 217 7.17 9.78 -8.96
CA THR A 217 7.99 10.92 -9.42
C THR A 217 7.52 12.26 -8.89
N ALA A 218 6.25 12.36 -8.46
CA ALA A 218 5.64 13.55 -7.91
C ALA A 218 5.25 13.31 -6.44
N PRO A 219 5.36 14.32 -5.57
CA PRO A 219 4.92 14.20 -4.18
C PRO A 219 3.39 14.10 -4.12
N PHE A 220 2.88 13.40 -3.12
CA PHE A 220 1.44 13.33 -2.85
C PHE A 220 1.14 12.93 -1.41
N CYS A 221 -0.04 13.31 -0.92
CA CYS A 221 -0.69 12.66 0.21
C CYS A 221 -2.00 12.04 -0.30
N TYR A 222 -2.17 10.74 -0.12
CA TYR A 222 -3.31 9.98 -0.62
C TYR A 222 -4.06 9.30 0.52
N ALA A 223 -5.28 9.76 0.77
CA ALA A 223 -6.20 9.24 1.78
C ALA A 223 -7.33 8.44 1.14
N THR A 224 -7.60 7.27 1.67
CA THR A 224 -8.78 6.44 1.39
C THR A 224 -9.46 6.14 2.71
N LEU A 225 -10.64 6.72 2.95
CA LEU A 225 -11.38 6.57 4.20
C LEU A 225 -12.75 5.94 3.91
N ARG A 226 -13.24 5.10 4.81
CA ARG A 226 -14.52 4.40 4.64
C ARG A 226 -15.18 4.05 5.97
N GLY A 227 -16.49 4.13 5.99
CA GLY A 227 -17.37 3.89 7.13
C GLY A 227 -18.76 3.47 6.66
N PRO A 228 -19.69 3.14 7.57
CA PRO A 228 -21.07 2.72 7.30
C PRO A 228 -21.72 3.27 6.03
N ASP A 229 -21.84 4.60 6.00
CA ASP A 229 -22.49 5.39 4.95
C ASP A 229 -21.56 6.50 4.44
N TYR A 230 -20.25 6.25 4.50
CA TYR A 230 -19.23 7.23 4.15
C TYR A 230 -18.08 6.56 3.40
N HIS A 231 -17.68 7.14 2.28
CA HIS A 231 -16.48 6.76 1.59
C HIS A 231 -15.77 8.00 1.04
N SER A 232 -14.45 8.00 1.05
CA SER A 232 -13.71 9.05 0.36
C SER A 232 -12.37 8.58 -0.18
N VAL A 233 -11.98 9.24 -1.25
CA VAL A 233 -10.63 9.26 -1.80
C VAL A 233 -10.25 10.72 -1.93
N ALA A 234 -9.14 11.11 -1.32
CA ALA A 234 -8.59 12.45 -1.49
C ALA A 234 -7.08 12.36 -1.75
N ILE A 235 -6.62 13.08 -2.77
CA ILE A 235 -5.21 13.19 -3.16
C ILE A 235 -4.82 14.66 -3.08
N LEU A 236 -3.88 14.99 -2.20
CA LEU A 236 -3.17 16.25 -2.18
C LEU A 236 -1.92 16.13 -3.05
N LEU A 237 -1.74 17.08 -3.96
CA LEU A 237 -0.65 17.22 -4.92
C LEU A 237 -0.01 18.61 -4.74
N GLU A 238 1.16 18.86 -5.35
CA GLU A 238 1.79 20.20 -5.30
C GLU A 238 0.87 21.31 -5.86
N GLN A 239 0.08 20.99 -6.88
CA GLN A 239 -0.75 21.95 -7.61
C GLN A 239 -2.21 22.00 -7.13
N GLY A 240 -2.56 21.30 -6.05
CA GLY A 240 -3.92 21.30 -5.51
C GLY A 240 -4.36 19.92 -5.03
N ALA A 241 -5.67 19.67 -5.06
CA ALA A 241 -6.23 18.40 -4.61
C ALA A 241 -7.33 17.90 -5.54
N VAL A 242 -7.50 16.57 -5.56
CA VAL A 242 -8.52 15.88 -6.33
C VAL A 242 -9.07 14.71 -5.53
N GLY A 243 -10.29 14.30 -5.83
CA GLY A 243 -10.92 13.18 -5.14
C GLY A 243 -12.43 13.24 -5.18
N PHE A 244 -13.04 12.45 -4.31
CA PHE A 244 -14.48 12.42 -4.11
C PHE A 244 -14.81 12.00 -2.68
N VAL A 245 -16.01 12.36 -2.26
CA VAL A 245 -16.66 11.85 -1.05
C VAL A 245 -18.01 11.27 -1.48
N GLU A 246 -18.32 10.08 -1.01
CA GLU A 246 -19.64 9.46 -1.15
C GLU A 246 -20.28 9.36 0.23
N ARG A 247 -21.51 9.87 0.36
CA ARG A 247 -22.30 9.84 1.60
C ARG A 247 -23.76 9.54 1.26
N GLY A 248 -24.31 8.47 1.84
CA GLY A 248 -25.70 8.09 1.61
C GLY A 248 -26.06 7.93 0.13
N GLY A 249 -25.14 7.43 -0.70
CA GLY A 249 -25.34 7.25 -2.14
C GLY A 249 -25.13 8.50 -3.00
N GLN A 250 -24.81 9.66 -2.41
CA GLN A 250 -24.47 10.87 -3.14
C GLN A 250 -22.95 11.03 -3.24
N ILE A 251 -22.45 11.28 -4.45
CA ILE A 251 -21.03 11.50 -4.73
C ILE A 251 -20.78 12.98 -4.97
N ASP A 252 -19.91 13.57 -4.16
CA ASP A 252 -19.41 14.93 -4.29
C ASP A 252 -17.93 14.92 -4.69
N ARG A 253 -17.55 15.83 -5.60
CA ARG A 253 -16.15 16.01 -5.99
C ARG A 253 -15.37 16.78 -4.93
N VAL A 254 -14.18 16.30 -4.58
CA VAL A 254 -13.23 17.03 -3.72
C VAL A 254 -12.45 18.02 -4.58
N VAL A 255 -12.53 19.31 -4.22
CA VAL A 255 -11.83 20.43 -4.87
C VAL A 255 -10.74 21.05 -4.00
N GLY A 256 -10.60 20.57 -2.76
CA GLY A 256 -9.51 20.92 -1.85
C GLY A 256 -9.33 19.85 -0.80
N PHE A 257 -8.09 19.55 -0.44
CA PHE A 257 -7.77 18.62 0.63
C PHE A 257 -6.63 19.22 1.45
N ALA A 258 -6.94 19.57 2.68
CA ALA A 258 -5.99 20.11 3.63
C ALA A 258 -5.86 19.12 4.78
N ILE A 259 -4.65 18.83 5.20
CA ILE A 259 -4.37 17.83 6.23
C ILE A 259 -3.10 18.24 6.99
N GLU A 260 -2.98 17.88 8.25
CA GLU A 260 -1.74 18.07 9.01
C GLU A 260 -0.60 17.18 8.46
N PRO A 261 0.68 17.54 8.64
CA PRO A 261 1.79 16.72 8.17
C PRO A 261 1.87 15.37 8.90
N PRO A 262 2.48 14.34 8.29
CA PRO A 262 2.75 13.09 9.00
C PRO A 262 3.76 13.29 10.13
N SER A 263 3.59 12.57 11.23
CA SER A 263 4.60 12.46 12.30
C SER A 263 5.51 11.24 12.09
N ASP A 264 6.65 11.23 12.79
CA ASP A 264 7.66 10.15 12.71
C ASP A 264 7.17 8.79 13.27
N GLY A 265 6.06 8.78 14.01
CA GLY A 265 5.45 7.59 14.58
C GLY A 265 3.93 7.58 14.39
N PRO A 266 3.20 6.71 15.11
CA PRO A 266 1.76 6.79 15.18
C PRO A 266 1.34 8.15 15.74
N GLY A 267 0.52 8.87 15.00
CA GLY A 267 -0.02 10.16 15.43
C GLY A 267 -1.50 10.31 15.13
N GLU A 268 -2.05 11.41 15.60
CA GLU A 268 -3.36 11.92 15.19
C GLU A 268 -3.14 13.02 14.14
N ARG A 269 -4.04 13.09 13.14
CA ARG A 269 -4.02 14.13 12.11
C ARG A 269 -5.43 14.64 11.85
N HIS A 270 -5.56 15.97 11.86
CA HIS A 270 -6.76 16.67 11.41
C HIS A 270 -6.74 16.89 9.90
N PHE A 271 -7.92 16.88 9.29
CA PHE A 271 -8.08 17.16 7.87
C PHE A 271 -9.39 17.89 7.54
N GLU A 272 -9.41 18.53 6.37
CA GLU A 272 -10.58 19.11 5.74
C GLU A 272 -10.60 18.75 4.25
N MET A 273 -11.73 18.22 3.77
CA MET A 273 -12.03 18.02 2.35
C MET A 273 -13.08 19.06 1.94
N ARG A 274 -12.69 20.01 1.08
CA ARG A 274 -13.62 20.96 0.47
C ARG A 274 -14.28 20.31 -0.73
N LEU A 275 -15.61 20.37 -0.78
CA LEU A 275 -16.43 19.77 -1.82
C LEU A 275 -16.90 20.83 -2.81
N ASP A 276 -17.23 20.42 -4.03
CA ASP A 276 -17.63 21.33 -5.13
C ASP A 276 -19.01 21.96 -4.87
N ALA A 277 -19.98 21.16 -4.42
CA ALA A 277 -21.39 21.55 -4.30
C ALA A 277 -21.99 21.31 -2.91
N ALA A 278 -21.14 21.01 -1.91
CA ALA A 278 -21.56 20.61 -0.58
C ALA A 278 -20.66 21.18 0.51
N GLU A 279 -21.14 21.12 1.75
CA GLU A 279 -20.37 21.53 2.93
C GLU A 279 -19.07 20.74 3.06
N PRO A 280 -17.95 21.38 3.46
CA PRO A 280 -16.69 20.68 3.68
C PRO A 280 -16.82 19.57 4.72
N VAL A 281 -16.13 18.46 4.47
CA VAL A 281 -15.98 17.39 5.47
C VAL A 281 -14.73 17.66 6.27
N ARG A 282 -14.89 17.81 7.59
CA ARG A 282 -13.77 17.91 8.54
C ARG A 282 -13.65 16.62 9.31
N GLY A 283 -12.43 16.24 9.67
CA GLY A 283 -12.24 15.01 10.41
C GLY A 283 -10.91 14.96 11.13
N VAL A 284 -10.78 13.88 11.87
CA VAL A 284 -9.58 13.52 12.61
C VAL A 284 -9.39 12.03 12.52
N TYR A 285 -8.17 11.57 12.34
CA TYR A 285 -7.87 10.16 12.44
C TYR A 285 -6.60 9.93 13.24
N ARG A 286 -6.49 8.74 13.81
CA ARG A 286 -5.27 8.23 14.43
C ARG A 286 -4.67 7.11 13.60
N ASP A 287 -3.34 7.09 13.56
CA ASP A 287 -2.58 5.97 13.03
C ASP A 287 -2.75 4.74 13.96
N THR A 288 -3.30 3.66 13.43
CA THR A 288 -3.31 2.37 14.12
C THR A 288 -2.03 1.59 13.84
N HIS A 289 -1.53 1.70 12.62
CA HIS A 289 -0.29 1.11 12.14
C HIS A 289 0.41 2.09 11.21
N VAL A 290 1.73 2.14 11.27
CA VAL A 290 2.57 2.91 10.34
C VAL A 290 3.53 1.93 9.67
N TYR A 291 3.64 2.03 8.35
CA TYR A 291 4.52 1.23 7.53
C TYR A 291 5.29 2.11 6.54
N SER A 292 6.41 1.60 6.05
CA SER A 292 7.24 2.30 5.08
C SER A 292 7.54 1.38 3.90
N VAL A 293 7.35 1.90 2.69
CA VAL A 293 7.71 1.22 1.46
C VAL A 293 8.94 1.91 0.87
N PRO A 294 10.03 1.17 0.59
CA PRO A 294 11.17 1.75 -0.11
C PRO A 294 10.76 2.12 -1.54
N ILE A 295 11.26 3.23 -2.07
CA ILE A 295 11.01 3.68 -3.45
C ILE A 295 12.31 4.29 -3.95
N TYR A 296 13.09 3.57 -4.74
CA TYR A 296 14.47 3.97 -5.06
C TYR A 296 15.27 4.25 -3.78
N ASP A 297 15.89 5.43 -3.67
CA ASP A 297 16.55 5.97 -2.48
C ASP A 297 15.62 6.73 -1.52
N LEU A 298 14.33 6.82 -1.87
CA LEU A 298 13.28 7.47 -1.11
C LEU A 298 12.40 6.45 -0.38
N ARG A 299 11.42 6.98 0.36
CA ARG A 299 10.45 6.19 1.12
C ARG A 299 9.07 6.78 0.95
N ARG A 300 8.09 5.88 0.85
CA ARG A 300 6.67 6.20 0.94
C ARG A 300 6.17 5.77 2.31
N ARG A 301 5.77 6.73 3.13
CA ARG A 301 5.13 6.46 4.42
C ARG A 301 3.68 6.06 4.17
N GLY A 302 3.21 5.03 4.83
CA GLY A 302 1.82 4.62 4.83
C GLY A 302 1.33 4.45 6.25
N SER A 303 0.07 4.80 6.47
CA SER A 303 -0.66 4.56 7.71
C SER A 303 -1.90 3.76 7.43
N VAL A 304 -2.22 2.83 8.32
CA VAL A 304 -3.60 2.38 8.53
C VAL A 304 -4.20 3.29 9.59
N VAL A 305 -5.41 3.78 9.34
CA VAL A 305 -6.02 4.81 10.18
C VAL A 305 -7.42 4.41 10.62
N ALA A 306 -7.84 4.96 11.76
CA ALA A 306 -9.21 4.93 12.24
C ALA A 306 -9.55 6.29 12.88
N GLY A 307 -10.78 6.75 12.75
CA GLY A 307 -11.18 8.09 13.19
C GLY A 307 -12.58 8.48 12.74
N GLU A 308 -12.74 9.77 12.48
CA GLU A 308 -14.02 10.41 12.16
C GLU A 308 -13.89 11.34 10.96
N ALA A 309 -14.92 11.38 10.12
CA ALA A 309 -15.06 12.28 8.98
C ALA A 309 -16.48 12.87 8.95
N GLY A 310 -16.64 14.10 9.40
CA GLY A 310 -17.93 14.65 9.81
C GLY A 310 -18.46 13.84 10.99
N ASP A 311 -19.67 13.32 10.86
CA ASP A 311 -20.31 12.46 11.87
C ASP A 311 -20.06 10.96 11.62
N ALA A 312 -19.30 10.59 10.59
CA ALA A 312 -19.05 9.20 10.23
C ALA A 312 -17.78 8.65 10.89
N ALA A 313 -17.90 7.52 11.59
CA ALA A 313 -16.74 6.72 11.96
C ALA A 313 -16.10 6.11 10.70
N VAL A 314 -14.79 6.26 10.55
CA VAL A 314 -14.05 5.84 9.36
C VAL A 314 -12.79 5.08 9.70
N SER A 315 -12.41 4.15 8.84
CA SER A 315 -11.06 3.56 8.80
C SER A 315 -10.51 3.57 7.38
N GLY A 316 -9.23 3.26 7.21
CA GLY A 316 -8.65 3.15 5.89
C GLY A 316 -7.15 3.34 5.87
N CYS A 317 -6.65 4.04 4.85
CA CYS A 317 -5.23 4.23 4.61
C CYS A 317 -4.91 5.68 4.26
N VAL A 318 -3.79 6.18 4.78
CA VAL A 318 -3.21 7.46 4.36
C VAL A 318 -1.75 7.25 3.98
N ASN A 319 -1.36 7.77 2.83
CA ASN A 319 -0.07 7.49 2.22
C ASN A 319 0.61 8.79 1.80
N ASP A 320 1.80 9.03 2.33
CA ASP A 320 2.58 10.22 2.04
C ASP A 320 3.84 9.85 1.25
N PHE A 321 4.13 10.61 0.21
CA PHE A 321 5.37 10.51 -0.56
C PHE A 321 5.93 11.90 -0.79
N LEU A 322 7.21 12.10 -0.41
CA LEU A 322 7.88 13.40 -0.41
C LEU A 322 7.04 14.49 0.29
N PRO A 323 6.61 14.26 1.55
CA PRO A 323 5.72 15.17 2.27
C PRO A 323 6.31 16.58 2.41
N GLU A 324 7.63 16.72 2.53
CA GLU A 324 8.31 18.02 2.64
C GLU A 324 8.11 18.95 1.43
N ARG A 325 7.58 18.43 0.32
CA ARG A 325 7.26 19.19 -0.89
C ARG A 325 5.78 19.59 -1.00
N LEU A 326 4.94 19.15 -0.06
CA LEU A 326 3.51 19.47 -0.04
C LEU A 326 3.21 20.61 0.92
N THR A 327 2.19 21.40 0.60
CA THR A 327 1.64 22.40 1.52
C THR A 327 0.58 21.75 2.40
N TYR A 328 0.95 21.42 3.63
CA TYR A 328 0.06 20.90 4.67
C TYR A 328 -0.64 22.03 5.44
N LEU A 329 -1.66 21.67 6.22
CA LEU A 329 -2.17 22.52 7.30
C LEU A 329 -1.06 22.74 8.32
N VAL A 330 -0.91 23.99 8.76
CA VAL A 330 -0.01 24.42 9.83
C VAL A 330 -0.85 24.87 11.01
#